data_AF-A0A965G2R5-F1
#
_entry.id   AF-A0A965G2R5-F1
#
_cell.length_a   1.000
_cell.length_b   1.000
_cell.length_c   1.000
_cell.angle_alpha   90.00
_cell.angle_beta   90.00
_cell.angle_gamma   90.00
#
_symmetry.space_group_name_H-M   'P 1'
#
loop_
_entity.id
_entity.type
_entity.pdbx_description
1 polymer ?
#
loop_
_entity_poly.entity_id
_entity_poly.type
_entity_poly.pdbx_seq_one_letter_code
_entity_poly.pdbx_strand_id
1 'polypeptide(L)'
;IGWAGIVYEIFFGEAKQLADGSSDANVRHAFNLLRGFVLIGWAIYPIGYMTLPGNVLSGSTELAANMNVVYNIGDAVNKIGFGLVVWNLAKRGK
;
A
#
# COMPACT_ATOMS: atom_id res chain seq x y z
N ILE A 1 -6.05 3.45 -13.17
CA ILE A 1 -6.00 2.13 -13.88
C ILE A 1 -4.79 1.30 -13.42
N GLY A 2 -3.55 1.79 -13.54
CA GLY A 2 -2.35 1.02 -13.15
C GLY A 2 -2.39 0.45 -11.73
N TRP A 3 -2.71 1.27 -10.72
CA TRP A 3 -2.82 0.80 -9.33
C TRP A 3 -3.89 -0.31 -9.15
N ALA A 4 -5.07 -0.15 -9.75
CA ALA A 4 -6.12 -1.17 -9.71
C ALA A 4 -5.68 -2.49 -10.38
N GLY A 5 -4.90 -2.42 -11.45
CA GLY A 5 -4.29 -3.60 -12.07
C GLY A 5 -3.32 -4.33 -11.13
N ILE A 6 -2.46 -3.59 -10.43
CA ILE A 6 -1.55 -4.18 -9.42
C ILE A 6 -2.35 -4.80 -8.26
N VAL A 7 -3.36 -4.11 -7.76
CA VAL A 7 -4.25 -4.65 -6.71
C VAL A 7 -4.95 -5.92 -7.18
N TYR A 8 -5.45 -5.95 -8.41
CA TYR A 8 -6.04 -7.17 -8.97
C TYR A 8 -5.01 -8.31 -8.99
N GLU A 9 -3.79 -8.05 -9.46
CA GLU A 9 -2.75 -9.04 -9.60
C GLU A 9 -2.39 -9.71 -8.26
N ILE A 10 -2.25 -8.92 -7.18
CA ILE A 10 -1.85 -9.42 -5.86
C ILE A 10 -3.01 -9.99 -5.01
N PHE A 11 -4.27 -9.79 -5.42
CA PHE A 11 -5.45 -10.31 -4.72
C PHE A 11 -6.21 -11.40 -5.49
N PHE A 12 -6.06 -11.47 -6.81
CA PHE A 12 -6.82 -12.37 -7.68
C PHE A 12 -5.99 -12.93 -8.85
N GLY A 13 -4.84 -12.33 -9.17
CA GLY A 13 -3.99 -12.71 -10.30
C GLY A 13 -2.92 -13.76 -9.99
N GLU A 14 -1.93 -13.85 -10.86
CA GLU A 14 -0.85 -14.83 -10.83
C GLU A 14 0.03 -14.64 -9.59
N ALA A 15 0.32 -13.40 -9.20
CA ALA A 15 1.12 -13.11 -8.01
C ALA A 15 0.50 -13.70 -6.74
N LYS A 16 -0.82 -13.65 -6.59
CA LYS A 16 -1.51 -14.33 -5.49
C LYS A 16 -1.37 -15.85 -5.57
N GLN A 17 -1.57 -16.43 -6.75
CA GLN A 17 -1.52 -17.88 -6.93
C GLN A 17 -0.11 -18.42 -6.63
N LEU A 18 0.93 -17.71 -7.07
CA LEU A 18 2.32 -18.04 -6.76
C LEU A 18 2.61 -17.96 -5.25
N ALA A 19 2.10 -16.94 -4.57
CA ALA A 19 2.25 -16.82 -3.12
C ALA A 19 1.55 -17.97 -2.38
N ASP A 20 0.29 -18.28 -2.73
CA ASP A 20 -0.48 -19.37 -2.12
C ASP A 20 0.16 -20.75 -2.37
N GLY A 21 0.78 -20.94 -3.53
CA GLY A 21 1.50 -22.16 -3.89
C GLY A 21 2.86 -22.34 -3.21
N SER A 22 3.35 -21.33 -2.47
CA SER A 22 4.61 -21.44 -1.75
C SER A 22 4.50 -22.40 -0.56
N SER A 23 5.44 -23.34 -0.47
CA SER A 23 5.58 -24.22 0.70
C SER A 23 6.08 -23.48 1.95
N ASP A 24 6.66 -22.30 1.78
CA ASP A 24 7.19 -21.48 2.87
C ASP A 24 6.06 -20.63 3.50
N ALA A 25 5.79 -20.87 4.79
CA ALA A 25 4.82 -20.09 5.56
C ALA A 25 5.26 -18.62 5.74
N ASN A 26 6.56 -18.35 5.81
CA ASN A 26 7.09 -17.00 5.94
C ASN A 26 6.86 -16.20 4.65
N VAL A 27 7.03 -16.83 3.48
CA VAL A 27 6.74 -16.20 2.18
C VAL A 27 5.26 -15.84 2.08
N ARG A 28 4.36 -16.77 2.41
CA ARG A 28 2.91 -16.51 2.42
C ARG A 28 2.52 -15.39 3.39
N HIS A 29 3.11 -15.38 4.58
CA HIS A 29 2.85 -14.34 5.57
C HIS A 29 3.37 -12.98 5.10
N ALA A 30 4.60 -12.92 4.58
CA ALA A 30 5.19 -11.72 4.03
C ALA A 30 4.34 -11.15 2.90
N PHE A 31 3.95 -11.98 1.93
CA PHE A 31 3.10 -11.55 0.81
C PHE A 31 1.78 -10.93 1.29
N ASN A 32 1.12 -11.56 2.27
CA ASN A 32 -0.13 -11.07 2.85
C ASN A 32 0.01 -9.70 3.53
N LEU A 33 1.15 -9.41 4.17
CA LEU A 33 1.43 -8.11 4.76
C LEU A 33 1.75 -7.07 3.69
N LEU A 34 2.62 -7.41 2.72
CA LEU A 34 3.08 -6.47 1.70
C LEU A 34 1.96 -6.02 0.76
N ARG A 35 1.02 -6.90 0.41
CA ARG A 35 -0.17 -6.49 -0.37
C ARG A 35 -1.05 -5.49 0.38
N GLY A 36 -1.02 -5.48 1.71
CA GLY A 36 -1.69 -4.48 2.54
C GLY A 36 -1.10 -3.08 2.35
N PHE A 37 0.21 -2.94 2.16
CA PHE A 37 0.83 -1.65 1.81
C PHE A 37 0.39 -1.18 0.43
N VAL A 38 0.33 -2.09 -0.54
CA VAL A 38 -0.11 -1.75 -1.90
C VAL A 38 -1.59 -1.38 -1.92
N LEU A 39 -2.44 -1.99 -1.10
CA LEU A 39 -3.86 -1.66 -1.04
C LEU A 39 -4.13 -0.42 -0.17
N ILE A 40 -3.70 -0.42 1.08
CA ILE A 40 -4.08 0.62 2.05
C ILE A 40 -3.06 1.76 2.03
N GLY A 41 -1.76 1.43 2.06
CA GLY A 41 -0.69 2.41 2.08
C GLY A 41 -0.69 3.28 0.81
N TRP A 42 -0.85 2.68 -0.36
CA TRP A 42 -0.87 3.45 -1.61
C TRP A 42 -2.18 4.20 -1.83
N ALA A 43 -3.29 3.80 -1.20
CA ALA A 43 -4.57 4.52 -1.30
C ALA A 43 -4.49 5.95 -0.72
N ILE A 44 -3.52 6.23 0.16
CA ILE A 44 -3.30 7.56 0.74
C ILE A 44 -3.08 8.61 -0.36
N TYR A 45 -2.31 8.29 -1.40
CA TYR A 45 -1.98 9.23 -2.48
C TYR A 45 -3.19 9.65 -3.34
N PRO A 46 -3.98 8.74 -3.94
CA PRO A 46 -5.16 9.12 -4.70
C PRO A 46 -6.25 9.74 -3.82
N ILE A 47 -6.39 9.32 -2.56
CA ILE A 47 -7.33 9.98 -1.63
C ILE A 47 -6.91 11.43 -1.40
N GLY A 48 -5.63 11.69 -1.13
CA GLY A 48 -5.10 13.05 -1.03
C GLY A 48 -5.31 13.88 -2.30
N TYR A 49 -5.12 13.28 -3.46
CA TYR A 49 -5.41 13.94 -4.73
C TYR A 49 -6.89 14.30 -4.88
N MET A 50 -7.80 13.39 -4.50
CA MET A 50 -9.24 13.60 -4.60
C MET A 50 -9.75 14.73 -3.70
N THR A 51 -9.03 15.10 -2.64
CA THR A 51 -9.43 16.21 -1.77
C THR A 51 -9.10 17.59 -2.33
N LEU A 52 -8.29 17.69 -3.40
CA LEU A 52 -7.96 18.95 -4.04
C LEU A 52 -9.21 19.70 -4.56
N PRO A 53 -9.16 21.05 -4.65
CA PRO A 53 -10.25 21.84 -5.21
C PRO A 53 -10.67 21.33 -6.60
N GLY A 54 -11.98 21.14 -6.78
CA GLY A 54 -12.56 20.67 -8.05
C GLY A 54 -12.60 19.15 -8.24
N ASN A 55 -12.02 18.37 -7.33
CA ASN A 55 -12.11 16.91 -7.34
C ASN A 55 -13.28 16.39 -6.49
N VAL A 56 -13.52 15.09 -6.58
CA VAL A 56 -14.68 14.39 -5.99
C VAL A 56 -14.78 14.47 -4.47
N LEU A 57 -13.67 14.72 -3.75
CA LEU A 57 -13.63 14.92 -2.30
C LEU A 57 -13.24 16.36 -1.93
N SER A 58 -13.37 17.31 -2.86
CA SER A 58 -13.09 18.73 -2.61
C SER A 58 -13.90 19.25 -1.42
N GLY A 59 -13.24 19.91 -0.47
CA GLY A 59 -13.87 20.48 0.72
C GLY A 59 -14.32 19.47 1.79
N SER A 60 -14.05 18.17 1.59
CA SER A 60 -14.39 17.11 2.56
C SER A 60 -13.48 17.09 3.79
N THR A 61 -12.29 17.68 3.69
CA THR A 61 -11.27 17.67 4.74
C THR A 61 -10.41 18.93 4.64
N GLU A 62 -9.96 19.47 5.79
CA GLU A 62 -8.90 20.50 5.81
C GLU A 62 -7.58 19.99 5.22
N LEU A 63 -7.44 18.67 5.12
CA LEU A 63 -6.30 17.97 4.54
C LEU A 63 -6.07 18.34 3.07
N ALA A 64 -7.13 18.71 2.34
CA ALA A 64 -7.07 19.27 0.98
C ALA A 64 -6.13 20.49 0.87
N ALA A 65 -6.07 21.31 1.92
CA ALA A 65 -5.25 22.52 1.93
C ALA A 65 -3.76 22.22 2.11
N ASN A 66 -3.40 21.00 2.52
CA ASN A 66 -2.03 20.62 2.90
C ASN A 66 -1.58 19.32 2.24
N MET A 67 -1.52 19.32 0.91
CA MET A 67 -1.03 18.19 0.11
C MET A 67 0.32 17.63 0.59
N ASN A 68 1.23 18.51 1.03
CA ASN A 68 2.52 18.12 1.58
C ASN A 68 2.40 17.20 2.79
N VAL A 69 1.40 17.42 3.66
CA VAL A 69 1.15 16.57 4.83
C VAL A 69 0.69 15.19 4.38
N VAL A 70 -0.22 15.10 3.39
CA VAL A 70 -0.68 13.81 2.87
C VAL A 70 0.47 13.00 2.29
N TYR A 71 1.30 13.62 1.45
CA TYR A 71 2.44 12.94 0.84
C TYR A 71 3.48 12.52 1.89
N ASN A 72 3.75 13.35 2.90
CA ASN A 72 4.67 12.99 3.98
C ASN A 72 4.16 11.78 4.79
N ILE A 73 2.86 11.73 5.08
CA ILE A 73 2.24 10.58 5.75
C ILE A 73 2.31 9.34 4.85
N GLY A 74 1.94 9.49 3.58
CA GLY A 74 2.03 8.41 2.59
C GLY A 74 3.45 7.86 2.50
N ASP A 75 4.46 8.73 2.49
CA ASP A 75 5.86 8.35 2.42
C ASP A 75 6.37 7.71 3.72
N ALA A 76 5.98 8.24 4.87
CA ALA A 76 6.32 7.60 6.15
C ALA A 76 5.75 6.18 6.23
N VAL A 77 4.51 5.96 5.78
CA VAL A 77 3.90 4.62 5.72
C VAL A 77 4.61 3.73 4.69
N ASN A 78 4.73 4.18 3.44
CA ASN A 78 5.14 3.33 2.32
C ASN A 78 6.66 3.20 2.14
N LYS A 79 7.47 4.04 2.79
CA LYS A 79 8.93 3.96 2.74
C LYS A 79 9.50 3.48 4.06
N ILE A 80 9.20 4.18 5.16
CA ILE A 80 9.74 3.83 6.48
C ILE A 80 9.01 2.61 7.04
N GLY A 81 7.68 2.65 7.13
CA GLY A 81 6.87 1.55 7.65
C GLY A 81 7.06 0.26 6.83
N PHE A 82 7.01 0.37 5.50
CA PHE A 82 7.28 -0.74 4.59
C PHE A 82 8.67 -1.34 4.82
N GLY A 83 9.71 -0.53 4.88
CA GLY A 83 11.08 -0.98 5.11
C GLY A 83 11.25 -1.71 6.44
N LEU A 84 10.64 -1.20 7.51
CA LEU A 84 10.65 -1.83 8.84
C LEU A 84 9.95 -3.20 8.83
N VAL A 85 8.82 -3.33 8.14
CA VAL A 85 8.09 -4.60 8.02
C VAL A 85 8.91 -5.62 7.22
N VAL A 86 9.48 -5.22 6.07
CA VAL A 86 10.35 -6.10 5.26
C VAL A 86 11.56 -6.57 6.07
N TRP A 87 12.22 -5.66 6.79
CA TRP A 87 13.36 -6.01 7.64
C TRP A 87 12.97 -7.01 8.73
N ASN A 88 11.81 -6.79 9.37
CA ASN A 88 11.32 -7.69 10.42
C ASN A 88 11.03 -9.10 9.86
N LEU A 89 10.40 -9.18 8.69
CA LEU A 89 10.13 -10.44 8.00
C LEU A 89 11.41 -11.17 7.61
N ALA A 90 12.39 -10.44 7.06
CA ALA A 90 13.69 -11.01 6.69
C ALA A 90 14.47 -11.55 7.89
N LYS A 91 14.36 -10.89 9.06
CA LYS A 91 15.01 -11.35 10.29
C LYS A 91 14.33 -12.58 10.90
N ARG A 92 13.00 -12.68 10.79
CA ARG A 92 12.21 -13.82 11.29
C ARG A 92 12.31 -15.08 10.43
N GLY A 93 12.67 -14.93 9.15
CA GLY A 93 12.91 -16.06 8.24
C GLY A 93 14.30 -16.71 8.38
N LYS A 94 15.10 -16.31 9.37
CA LYS A 94 16.33 -16.99 9.78
C LYS A 94 16.06 -17.88 10.98
#